data_AF-A0A3S0I1Y0-F1
#
_entry.id   AF-A0A3S0I1Y0-F1
#
_cell.length_a   1.000
_cell.length_b   1.000
_cell.length_c   1.000
_cell.angle_alpha   90.00
_cell.angle_beta   90.00
_cell.angle_gamma   90.00
#
_symmetry.space_group_name_H-M   'P 1'
#
loop_
_entity.id
_entity.type
_entity.pdbx_description
1 polymer ?
#
loop_
_entity_poly.entity_id
_entity_poly.type
_entity_poly.pdbx_seq_one_letter_code
_entity_poly.pdbx_strand_id
1 'polypeptide(L)' 'MNQTRISPAVLRLLVIFPNVLSYILLIGIIIFIATNYEGLKAANALNLWLIIAAVLGPMAFYTTYSIVKRIRAGVL' A
#
# COMPACT_ATOMS: atom_id res chain seq x y z
N MET A 1 -11.75 31.86 -13.41
CA MET A 1 -11.71 30.68 -12.52
C MET A 1 -10.34 30.63 -11.86
N ASN A 2 -10.24 30.98 -10.57
CA ASN A 2 -9.00 30.87 -9.80
C ASN A 2 -8.72 29.39 -9.55
N GLN A 3 -7.91 28.75 -10.40
CA GLN A 3 -7.39 27.42 -10.13
C GLN A 3 -6.42 27.54 -8.96
N THR A 4 -6.87 27.15 -7.77
CA THR A 4 -6.00 26.90 -6.63
C THR A 4 -4.98 25.84 -7.06
N ARG A 5 -3.79 26.28 -7.47
CA ARG A 5 -2.71 25.39 -7.89
C ARG A 5 -2.26 24.64 -6.64
N ILE A 6 -2.75 23.41 -6.46
CA ILE A 6 -2.24 22.49 -5.44
C ILE A 6 -0.72 22.47 -5.62
N SER A 7 0.02 22.79 -4.56
CA SER A 7 1.47 22.81 -4.65
C SER A 7 1.98 21.39 -4.95
N PRO A 8 3.04 21.24 -5.76
CA PRO A 8 3.62 19.93 -6.08
C PRO A 8 3.94 19.09 -4.82
N ALA A 9 4.35 19.76 -3.74
CA ALA A 9 4.59 19.14 -2.45
C ALA A 9 3.35 18.48 -1.83
N VAL A 10 2.18 19.15 -1.89
CA VAL A 10 0.92 18.59 -1.40
C VAL A 10 0.45 17.44 -2.27
N LEU A 11 0.65 17.54 -3.59
CA LEU A 11 0.31 16.49 -4.55
C LEU A 11 1.14 15.22 -4.32
N ARG A 12 2.44 15.35 -4.02
CA ARG A 12 3.32 14.24 -3.62
C ARG A 12 2.91 13.62 -2.29
N LEU A 13 2.60 14.43 -1.28
CA LEU A 13 2.14 13.93 0.02
C LEU A 13 0.86 13.09 -0.12
N LEU A 14 -0.09 13.56 -0.95
CA LEU A 14 -1.38 12.91 -1.15
C LEU A 14 -1.27 11.56 -1.87
N VAL A 15 -0.25 11.33 -2.71
CA VAL A 15 0.00 10.02 -3.34
C VAL A 15 0.92 9.11 -2.52
N ILE A 16 1.88 9.67 -1.77
CA ILE A 16 2.79 8.88 -0.94
C ILE A 16 2.07 8.37 0.31
N PHE A 17 1.22 9.18 0.94
CA PHE A 17 0.56 8.82 2.20
C PHE A 17 -0.31 7.54 2.09
N PRO A 18 -1.19 7.37 1.10
CA PRO A 18 -1.96 6.13 0.92
C PRO A 18 -1.08 4.90 0.70
N ASN A 19 0.06 5.10 0.02
CA ASN A 19 1.01 4.02 -0.23
C ASN A 19 1.76 3.61 1.04
N VAL A 20 2.17 4.56 1.88
CA VAL A 20 2.75 4.28 3.21
C VAL A 20 1.75 3.54 4.10
N LEU A 21 0.48 3.94 4.10
CA LEU A 21 -0.57 3.21 4.81
C LEU A 21 -0.72 1.76 4.32
N SER A 22 -0.57 1.54 3.01
CA SER A 22 -0.62 0.19 2.42
C SER A 22 0.54 -0.69 2.89
N TYR A 23 1.75 -0.14 3.09
CA TYR A 23 2.86 -0.86 3.70
C TYR A 23 2.62 -1.18 5.18
N ILE A 24 2.05 -0.24 5.94
CA ILE A 24 1.69 -0.48 7.35
C ILE A 24 0.65 -1.60 7.43
N LEU A 25 -0.36 -1.58 6.56
CA LEU A 25 -1.38 -2.63 6.48
C LEU A 25 -0.76 -3.98 6.10
N LEU A 26 0.13 -4.01 5.12
CA LEU A 26 0.81 -5.24 4.71
C LEU A 26 1.62 -5.85 5.86
N ILE A 27 2.37 -5.04 6.59
CA ILE A 27 3.12 -5.47 7.78
C ILE A 27 2.15 -6.00 8.84
N GLY A 28 1.05 -5.28 9.10
CA GLY A 28 0.01 -5.70 10.03
C GLY A 28 -0.60 -7.06 9.66
N ILE A 29 -0.88 -7.30 8.37
CA ILE A 29 -1.40 -8.58 7.86
C ILE A 29 -0.38 -9.70 8.07
N ILE A 30 0.90 -9.46 7.77
CA ILE A 30 1.95 -10.46 7.98
C ILE A 30 2.06 -10.85 9.45
N ILE A 31 2.08 -9.86 10.36
CA ILE A 31 2.11 -10.11 11.81
C ILE A 31 0.86 -10.88 12.23
N PHE A 32 -0.33 -10.45 11.80
CA PHE A 32 -1.59 -11.10 12.13
C PHE A 32 -1.62 -12.57 11.71
N ILE A 33 -1.16 -12.88 10.49
CA ILE A 33 -1.06 -14.25 9.99
C ILE A 33 -0.08 -15.06 10.84
N ALA A 34 1.10 -14.49 11.15
CA ALA A 34 2.13 -15.17 11.93
C ALA A 34 1.66 -15.49 13.36
N THR A 35 0.98 -14.54 14.03
CA THR A 35 0.53 -14.73 15.42
C THR A 35 -0.73 -15.58 15.54
N ASN A 36 -1.56 -15.66 14.50
CA ASN A 36 -2.84 -16.37 14.53
C ASN A 36 -2.87 -17.57 13.57
N TYR A 37 -1.70 -18.09 13.16
CA TYR A 37 -1.58 -19.08 12.11
C TYR A 37 -2.48 -20.30 12.32
N GLU A 38 -2.44 -20.90 13.53
CA GLU A 38 -3.24 -22.08 13.84
C GLU A 38 -4.74 -21.79 13.84
N GLY A 39 -5.16 -20.65 14.39
CA GLY A 39 -6.56 -20.22 14.39
C GLY A 39 -7.09 -19.97 12.99
N LEU A 40 -6.29 -19.32 12.13
CA LEU A 40 -6.64 -19.07 10.72
C LEU A 40 -6.71 -20.36 9.91
N LYS A 41 -5.83 -21.33 10.20
CA LYS A 41 -5.84 -22.65 9.57
C LYS A 41 -7.08 -23.44 9.99
N ALA A 42 -7.41 -23.44 11.28
CA ALA A 42 -8.61 -24.10 11.81
C ALA A 42 -9.91 -23.49 11.27
N ALA A 43 -9.95 -22.17 11.09
CA ALA A 43 -11.09 -21.45 10.50
C ALA A 43 -11.15 -21.49 8.97
N ASN A 44 -10.21 -22.21 8.30
CA ASN A 44 -10.08 -22.27 6.84
C ASN A 44 -9.96 -20.89 6.16
N ALA A 45 -9.49 -19.87 6.92
CA ALA A 45 -9.36 -18.49 6.48
C ALA A 45 -7.91 -18.14 6.08
N LEU A 46 -6.94 -18.99 6.40
CA LEU A 46 -5.52 -18.76 6.13
C LEU A 46 -5.24 -18.44 4.65
N ASN A 47 -5.84 -19.19 3.73
CA ASN A 47 -5.64 -18.99 2.29
C ASN A 47 -6.10 -17.60 1.83
N LEU A 48 -7.22 -17.10 2.36
CA LEU A 48 -7.72 -15.76 2.06
C LEU A 48 -6.69 -14.70 2.46
N TRP A 49 -6.19 -14.76 3.69
CA TRP A 49 -5.23 -13.79 4.21
C TRP A 49 -3.89 -13.84 3.45
N LEU A 50 -3.43 -15.03 3.07
CA LEU A 50 -2.24 -15.20 2.23
C LEU A 50 -2.43 -14.59 0.84
N ILE A 51 -3.59 -14.78 0.21
CA ILE A 51 -3.91 -14.16 -1.09
C ILE A 51 -3.93 -12.63 -0.97
N ILE A 52 -4.56 -12.09 0.09
CA ILE A 52 -4.59 -10.65 0.34
C ILE A 52 -3.15 -10.11 0.47
N ALA A 53 -2.29 -10.74 1.26
CA ALA A 53 -0.89 -10.34 1.39
C ALA A 53 -0.14 -10.45 0.04
N ALA A 54 -0.37 -11.52 -0.72
CA ALA A 54 0.27 -11.78 -2.00
C ALA A 54 -0.16 -10.80 -3.11
N VAL A 55 -1.35 -10.22 -3.03
CA VAL A 55 -1.81 -9.18 -3.97
C VAL A 55 -1.40 -7.78 -3.50
N LEU A 56 -1.57 -7.51 -2.20
CA LEU A 56 -1.28 -6.20 -1.61
C LEU A 56 0.21 -5.86 -1.71
N GLY A 57 1.09 -6.84 -1.51
CA GLY A 57 2.54 -6.65 -1.64
C GLY A 57 2.95 -6.09 -3.01
N PRO A 58 2.75 -6.83 -4.11
CA PRO A 58 3.05 -6.35 -5.46
C PRO A 58 2.37 -5.03 -5.80
N MET A 59 1.14 -4.81 -5.34
CA MET A 59 0.41 -3.57 -5.60
C MET A 59 1.05 -2.36 -4.91
N ALA A 60 1.47 -2.50 -3.64
CA ALA A 60 2.19 -1.46 -2.91
C ALA A 60 3.56 -1.17 -3.55
N PHE A 61 4.29 -2.22 -3.97
CA PHE A 61 5.56 -2.05 -4.69
C PHE A 61 5.38 -1.35 -6.05
N TYR A 62 4.40 -1.75 -6.84
CA TYR A 62 4.10 -1.12 -8.13
C TYR A 62 3.72 0.35 -7.96
N THR A 63 2.91 0.65 -6.95
CA THR A 63 2.48 2.03 -6.65
C THR A 63 3.69 2.89 -6.26
N THR A 64 4.60 2.38 -5.43
CA THR A 64 5.89 3.03 -5.13
C THR A 64 6.68 3.32 -6.41
N TYR A 65 6.84 2.33 -7.29
CA TYR A 65 7.55 2.52 -8.56
C TYR A 65 6.90 3.61 -9.44
N SER A 66 5.56 3.59 -9.57
CA SER A 66 4.80 4.57 -10.33
C SER A 66 4.96 5.99 -9.77
N ILE A 67 4.90 6.16 -8.45
CA ILE A 67 5.09 7.45 -7.77
C ILE A 67 6.52 7.97 -8.04
N VAL A 68 7.54 7.14 -7.83
CA VAL A 68 8.94 7.54 -8.05
C VAL A 68 9.17 7.90 -9.52
N LYS A 69 8.62 7.13 -10.46
CA LYS A 69 8.70 7.41 -11.90
C LYS A 69 8.08 8.78 -12.25
N ARG A 70 6.90 9.08 -11.71
CA ARG A 70 6.19 10.36 -11.95
C ARG A 70 6.91 11.56 -11.31
N ILE A 71 7.50 11.39 -10.13
CA ILE A 71 8.35 12.41 -9.48
C ILE A 71 9.59 12.69 -10.35
N ARG A 72 10.27 11.65 -10.84
CA ARG A 72 11.44 11.80 -11.73
C ARG A 72 11.11 12.48 -13.06
N ALA A 73 9.90 12.26 -13.57
CA ALA A 73 9.42 12.91 -14.79
C ALA A 73 8.98 14.38 -14.59
N GLY A 74 9.02 14.91 -13.36
CA GLY A 74 8.60 16.29 -13.05
C GLY A 74 7.08 16.51 -13.16
N VAL A 75 6.30 15.43 -13.26
CA VAL A 75 4.83 15.48 -13.36
C VAL A 75 4.17 15.66 -11.98
N LEU A 76 4.91 15.32 -10.92
CA LEU A 76 4.55 15.44 -9.50
C LEU A 76 5.57 16.30 -8.75
#